data_AF-A0A5K3EP86-F1
#
_entry.id   AF-A0A5K3EP86-F1
#
_cell.length_a   1.000
_cell.length_b   1.000
_cell.length_c   1.000
_cell.angle_alpha   90.00
_cell.angle_beta   90.00
_cell.angle_gamma   90.00
#
_symmetry.space_group_name_H-M   'P 1'
#
loop_
_entity.id
_entity.type
_entity.pdbx_description
1 polymer ?
#
loop_
_entity_poly.entity_id
_entity_poly.type
_entity_poly.pdbx_seq_one_letter_code
_entity_poly.pdbx_strand_id
1 'polypeptide(L)'
;MFGTVFNGHQRSFTQLPNSHTNFMCGSKAHRRFNVKLRPIWSYKPTDFRRYLIEKKMRTLREYSLSTKRSISVQPKEPTHRCTLSVGTQFAGSNIDALRLAIQDLGFNEVTEEQERDITWNSAYFFKKDKSRGCFVNKFPGVHCLLTKISLFNCLEFQRRLFPEIYDFYPPTWFLPHQFDEWASQAAEHTPGTMTYIVKPSGGAQGRGI
;
A
#
# COMPACT_ATOMS: atom_id res chain seq x y z
N MET A 1 6.78 -13.47 17.91
CA MET A 1 7.64 -12.28 17.76
C MET A 1 8.76 -12.68 16.81
N PHE A 2 9.38 -11.77 16.06
CA PHE A 2 10.50 -12.15 15.19
C PHE A 2 11.59 -11.07 15.22
N GLY A 3 12.84 -11.52 15.15
CA GLY A 3 14.02 -10.67 15.13
C GLY A 3 14.64 -10.65 13.73
N THR A 4 15.04 -9.49 13.23
CA THR A 4 15.76 -9.35 11.95
C THR A 4 17.09 -8.64 12.20
N VAL A 5 18.18 -9.09 11.58
CA VAL A 5 19.48 -8.39 11.60
C VAL A 5 19.60 -7.47 10.40
N PHE A 6 20.01 -6.22 10.62
CA PHE A 6 20.43 -5.33 9.55
C PHE A 6 21.95 -5.16 9.57
N ASN A 7 22.63 -5.64 8.54
CA ASN A 7 24.02 -5.26 8.26
C ASN A 7 24.01 -3.99 7.40
N GLY A 8 24.54 -2.89 7.94
CA GLY A 8 24.45 -1.54 7.38
C GLY A 8 25.24 -1.27 6.09
N HIS A 9 25.43 -2.24 5.21
CA HIS A 9 26.06 -2.00 3.90
C HIS A 9 24.98 -1.80 2.82
N GLN A 10 24.73 -0.53 2.46
CA GLN A 10 24.05 -0.19 1.22
C GLN A 10 24.85 -0.78 0.04
N ARG A 11 24.31 -1.81 -0.62
CA ARG A 11 24.84 -2.27 -1.91
C ARG A 11 23.84 -1.96 -3.02
N SER A 12 24.37 -1.35 -4.07
CA SER A 12 23.67 -0.78 -5.22
C SER A 12 22.97 -1.84 -6.06
N PHE A 13 21.71 -1.58 -6.43
CA PHE A 13 20.99 -2.35 -7.46
C PHE A 13 21.66 -2.15 -8.83
N THR A 14 22.13 -3.23 -9.45
CA THR A 14 22.63 -3.27 -10.82
C THR A 14 21.47 -3.23 -11.83
N GLN A 15 21.64 -2.44 -12.90
CA GLN A 15 20.65 -2.22 -13.96
C GLN A 15 20.55 -3.43 -14.90
N LEU A 16 19.33 -3.76 -15.35
CA LEU A 16 19.09 -4.65 -16.50
C LEU A 16 18.82 -3.82 -17.77
N PRO A 17 19.22 -4.28 -18.97
CA PRO A 17 19.19 -3.47 -20.19
C PRO A 17 17.80 -3.43 -20.86
N ASN A 18 17.44 -2.25 -21.38
CA ASN A 18 16.18 -1.97 -22.09
C ASN A 18 16.20 -2.52 -23.53
N SER A 19 15.18 -3.28 -23.93
CA SER A 19 14.86 -3.58 -25.32
C SER A 19 13.67 -2.72 -25.79
N HIS A 20 13.87 -1.98 -26.90
CA HIS A 20 12.87 -1.13 -27.51
C HIS A 20 12.11 -1.91 -28.59
N THR A 21 10.78 -1.96 -28.52
CA THR A 21 9.90 -2.32 -29.64
C THR A 21 8.93 -1.18 -29.92
N ASN A 22 8.96 -0.66 -31.15
CA ASN A 22 8.06 0.36 -31.65
C ASN A 22 6.85 -0.31 -32.32
N PHE A 23 5.64 0.09 -31.93
CA PHE A 23 4.44 -0.11 -32.74
C PHE A 23 3.71 1.24 -32.89
N MET A 24 3.49 1.66 -34.14
CA MET A 24 2.65 2.80 -34.51
C MET A 24 1.25 2.29 -34.89
N CYS A 25 0.20 2.96 -34.40
CA CYS A 25 -1.05 3.16 -35.15
C CYS A 25 -1.96 4.23 -34.49
N GLY A 26 -2.52 5.12 -35.30
CA GLY A 26 -3.93 5.55 -35.20
C GLY A 26 -4.29 6.80 -34.41
N SER A 27 -4.40 7.93 -35.11
CA SER A 27 -4.81 9.26 -34.64
C SER A 27 -6.28 9.37 -34.19
N LYS A 28 -6.51 9.90 -32.96
CA LYS A 28 -7.69 10.74 -32.62
C LYS A 28 -7.26 11.85 -31.65
N ALA A 29 -7.70 13.08 -31.94
CA ALA A 29 -7.27 14.30 -31.26
C ALA A 29 -7.81 14.39 -29.81
N HIS A 30 -6.96 14.08 -28.83
CA HIS A 30 -7.22 14.44 -27.43
C HIS A 30 -6.59 15.79 -27.09
N ARG A 31 -7.38 16.63 -26.43
CA ARG A 31 -7.04 17.95 -25.91
C ARG A 31 -5.72 17.86 -25.12
N ARG A 32 -4.62 18.38 -25.69
CA ARG A 32 -3.28 18.33 -25.09
C ARG A 32 -3.23 19.19 -23.84
N PHE A 33 -3.37 18.57 -22.67
CA PHE A 33 -2.87 19.17 -21.43
C PHE A 33 -1.35 19.23 -21.53
N ASN A 34 -0.81 20.42 -21.81
CA ASN A 34 0.62 20.65 -21.88
C ASN A 34 1.20 20.71 -20.45
N VAL A 35 1.27 19.56 -19.80
CA VAL A 35 2.05 19.36 -18.59
C VAL A 35 3.36 18.76 -19.05
N LYS A 36 4.47 19.52 -18.97
CA LYS A 36 5.82 18.98 -19.13
C LYS A 36 6.09 18.00 -17.98
N LEU A 37 5.69 16.75 -18.15
CA LEU A 37 6.03 15.67 -17.23
C LEU A 37 7.51 15.36 -17.38
N ARG A 38 8.26 15.38 -16.28
CA ARG A 38 9.68 15.02 -16.29
C ARG A 38 9.80 13.50 -16.52
N PRO A 39 10.95 13.02 -17.02
CA PRO A 39 11.20 11.58 -17.15
C PRO A 39 11.03 10.88 -15.80
N ILE A 40 10.45 9.67 -15.79
CA ILE A 40 10.08 8.95 -14.56
C ILE A 40 11.25 8.75 -13.59
N TRP A 41 12.47 8.65 -14.12
CA TRP A 41 13.74 8.48 -13.39
C TRP A 41 14.22 9.73 -12.66
N SER A 42 13.70 10.91 -13.02
CA SER A 42 14.09 12.20 -12.42
C SER A 42 13.39 12.52 -11.10
N TYR A 43 12.35 11.75 -10.78
CA TYR A 43 11.69 11.81 -9.48
C TYR A 43 12.46 10.87 -8.55
N LYS A 44 12.93 11.35 -7.38
CA LYS A 44 13.33 10.39 -6.34
C LYS A 44 12.10 9.52 -6.05
N PRO A 45 12.24 8.23 -5.71
CA PRO A 45 11.10 7.33 -5.45
C PRO A 45 10.08 7.86 -4.42
N THR A 46 10.48 8.86 -3.63
CA THR A 46 9.66 9.56 -2.65
C THR A 46 9.08 10.89 -3.11
N ASP A 47 9.53 11.50 -4.21
CA ASP A 47 9.14 12.86 -4.62
C ASP A 47 7.73 12.91 -5.20
N PHE A 48 7.33 11.94 -6.02
CA PHE A 48 5.95 11.85 -6.50
C PHE A 48 4.96 11.63 -5.34
N ARG A 49 5.33 10.74 -4.41
CA ARG A 49 4.55 10.49 -3.19
C ARG A 49 4.50 11.72 -2.29
N ARG A 50 5.63 12.41 -2.11
CA ARG A 50 5.73 13.64 -1.29
C ARG A 50 4.93 14.77 -1.93
N TYR A 51 5.00 14.96 -3.23
CA TYR A 51 4.18 15.92 -3.99
C TYR A 51 2.68 15.63 -3.85
N LEU A 52 2.27 14.37 -4.04
CA LEU A 52 0.88 13.96 -3.85
C LEU A 52 0.43 14.18 -2.41
N ILE A 53 1.26 13.82 -1.42
CA ILE A 53 1.01 14.07 0.00
C ILE A 53 0.86 15.58 0.22
N GLU A 54 1.79 16.42 -0.19
CA GLU A 54 1.72 17.86 0.05
C GLU A 54 0.48 18.51 -0.59
N LYS A 55 0.19 18.18 -1.85
CA LYS A 55 -0.93 18.75 -2.60
C LYS A 55 -2.28 18.24 -2.10
N LYS A 56 -2.41 16.95 -1.83
CA LYS A 56 -3.68 16.33 -1.41
C LYS A 56 -3.88 16.31 0.10
N MET A 57 -2.84 16.36 0.94
CA MET A 57 -3.01 16.42 2.41
C MET A 57 -3.59 17.74 2.87
N ARG A 58 -3.26 18.86 2.23
CA ARG A 58 -3.91 20.14 2.55
C ARG A 58 -5.40 20.04 2.30
N THR A 59 -5.79 19.62 1.10
CA THR A 59 -7.19 19.40 0.72
C THR A 59 -7.87 18.35 1.62
N LEU A 60 -7.19 17.26 1.95
CA LEU A 60 -7.69 16.23 2.87
C LEU A 60 -7.94 16.81 4.26
N ARG A 61 -7.00 17.59 4.81
CA ARG A 61 -7.18 18.23 6.12
C ARG A 61 -8.32 19.25 6.11
N GLU A 62 -8.39 20.09 5.09
CA GLU A 62 -9.48 21.05 4.89
C GLU A 62 -10.83 20.31 4.81
N TYR A 63 -10.90 19.25 4.02
CA TYR A 63 -12.08 18.41 3.86
C TYR A 63 -12.47 17.69 5.17
N SER A 64 -11.53 17.03 5.84
CA SER A 64 -11.76 16.39 7.14
C SER A 64 -12.21 17.38 8.21
N LEU A 65 -11.70 18.63 8.19
CA LEU A 65 -12.14 19.68 9.11
C LEU A 65 -13.55 20.16 8.78
N SER A 66 -13.87 20.31 7.48
CA SER A 66 -15.19 20.76 7.05
C SER A 66 -16.26 19.71 7.32
N THR A 67 -15.98 18.42 7.08
CA THR A 67 -16.91 17.31 7.37
C THR A 67 -17.08 17.03 8.86
N LYS A 68 -16.06 17.30 9.69
CA LYS A 68 -16.17 17.19 11.16
C LYS A 68 -16.91 18.36 11.81
N ARG A 69 -16.76 19.59 11.29
CA ARG A 69 -17.44 20.79 11.82
C ARG A 69 -18.87 20.94 11.28
N SER A 70 -19.17 20.32 10.15
CA SER A 70 -20.48 20.32 9.54
C SER A 70 -20.77 18.93 8.98
N ILE A 71 -21.69 18.23 9.64
CA ILE A 71 -22.30 17.00 9.14
C ILE A 71 -23.08 17.26 7.83
N SER A 72 -23.22 18.53 7.39
CA SER A 72 -24.00 18.96 6.23
C SER A 72 -23.19 19.49 5.05
N VAL A 73 -21.85 19.38 5.02
CA VAL A 73 -21.07 19.81 3.85
C VAL A 73 -21.42 18.94 2.65
N GLN A 74 -22.25 19.48 1.77
CA GLN A 74 -22.64 18.84 0.53
C GLN A 74 -21.41 18.69 -0.38
N PRO A 75 -21.14 17.49 -0.91
CA PRO A 75 -20.09 17.27 -1.90
C PRO A 75 -20.17 18.27 -3.05
N LYS A 76 -19.02 18.74 -3.54
CA LYS A 76 -18.98 19.60 -4.73
C LYS A 76 -19.49 18.79 -5.93
N GLU A 77 -20.52 19.31 -6.62
CA GLU A 77 -21.11 18.68 -7.80
C GLU A 77 -20.03 18.38 -8.86
N PRO A 78 -19.85 17.12 -9.28
CA PRO A 78 -18.83 16.76 -10.25
C PRO A 78 -19.16 17.29 -11.64
N THR A 79 -18.13 17.76 -12.36
CA THR A 79 -18.28 18.34 -13.71
C THR A 79 -18.64 17.33 -14.80
N HIS A 80 -18.45 16.03 -14.52
CA HIS A 80 -18.88 14.91 -15.36
C HIS A 80 -19.39 13.79 -14.47
N ARG A 81 -20.66 13.42 -14.60
CA ARG A 81 -21.26 12.31 -13.84
C ARG A 81 -20.88 10.99 -14.51
N CYS A 82 -19.94 10.27 -13.92
CA CYS A 82 -19.77 8.86 -14.23
C CYS A 82 -20.95 8.09 -13.61
N THR A 83 -21.44 7.03 -14.26
CA THR A 83 -22.50 6.18 -13.70
C THR A 83 -21.98 5.26 -12.60
N LEU A 84 -20.65 5.11 -12.48
CA LEU A 84 -20.05 4.19 -11.51
C LEU A 84 -20.27 4.65 -10.07
N SER A 85 -20.71 3.71 -9.25
CA SER A 85 -21.08 3.89 -7.86
C SER A 85 -20.11 3.21 -6.90
N VAL A 86 -19.77 3.88 -5.81
CA VAL A 86 -18.80 3.41 -4.81
C VAL A 86 -19.43 3.43 -3.43
N GLY A 87 -19.52 2.25 -2.82
CA GLY A 87 -19.90 2.03 -1.43
C GLY A 87 -18.80 2.47 -0.47
N THR A 88 -19.11 3.39 0.43
CA THR A 88 -18.16 3.97 1.40
C THR A 88 -18.37 3.49 2.85
N GLN A 89 -19.40 2.67 3.09
CA GLN A 89 -19.82 2.19 4.40
C GLN A 89 -18.73 1.40 5.16
N PHE A 90 -17.81 0.75 4.43
CA PHE A 90 -16.71 -0.02 5.02
C PHE A 90 -15.34 0.67 4.87
N ALA A 91 -15.30 1.94 4.47
CA ALA A 91 -14.05 2.65 4.22
C ALA A 91 -13.25 2.99 5.50
N GLY A 92 -13.91 3.02 6.66
CA GLY A 92 -13.26 3.22 7.96
C GLY A 92 -12.40 4.49 7.98
N SER A 93 -11.14 4.37 8.40
CA SER A 93 -10.20 5.50 8.44
C SER A 93 -9.83 6.09 7.07
N ASN A 94 -10.20 5.42 5.96
CA ASN A 94 -9.88 5.87 4.61
C ASN A 94 -10.99 6.75 4.01
N ILE A 95 -12.09 6.99 4.74
CA ILE A 95 -13.31 7.61 4.22
C ILE A 95 -13.06 8.97 3.56
N ASP A 96 -12.30 9.86 4.21
CA ASP A 96 -12.07 11.21 3.68
C ASP A 96 -11.26 11.18 2.38
N ALA A 97 -10.24 10.33 2.30
CA ALA A 97 -9.42 10.19 1.10
C ALA A 97 -10.22 9.55 -0.04
N LEU A 98 -11.07 8.58 0.28
CA LEU A 98 -11.95 7.93 -0.68
C LEU A 98 -12.97 8.92 -1.25
N ARG A 99 -13.62 9.72 -0.41
CA ARG A 99 -14.60 10.73 -0.86
C ARG A 99 -13.98 11.77 -1.78
N LEU A 100 -12.76 12.23 -1.48
CA LEU A 100 -12.03 13.12 -2.39
C LEU A 100 -11.74 12.46 -3.74
N ALA A 101 -11.35 11.18 -3.74
CA ALA A 101 -11.12 10.45 -4.98
C ALA A 101 -12.41 10.25 -5.80
N ILE A 102 -13.53 9.94 -5.12
CA ILE A 102 -14.85 9.83 -5.75
C ILE A 102 -15.24 11.16 -6.41
N GLN A 103 -15.06 12.29 -5.72
CA GLN A 103 -15.32 13.62 -6.26
C GLN A 103 -14.43 13.97 -7.45
N ASP A 104 -13.12 13.73 -7.35
CA ASP A 104 -12.14 13.99 -8.41
C ASP A 104 -12.44 13.18 -9.68
N LEU A 105 -12.93 11.94 -9.52
CA LEU A 105 -13.28 11.03 -10.62
C LEU A 105 -14.72 11.21 -11.13
N GLY A 106 -15.55 11.98 -10.42
CA GLY A 106 -16.97 12.15 -10.74
C GLY A 106 -17.81 10.89 -10.55
N PHE A 107 -17.42 10.02 -9.61
CA PHE A 107 -18.17 8.81 -9.25
C PHE A 107 -19.29 9.15 -8.25
N ASN A 108 -20.27 8.25 -8.12
CA ASN A 108 -21.38 8.42 -7.18
C ASN A 108 -21.06 7.72 -5.84
N GLU A 109 -21.09 8.46 -4.73
CA GLU A 109 -20.98 7.87 -3.39
C GLU A 109 -22.31 7.22 -2.99
N VAL A 110 -22.24 5.99 -2.47
CA VAL A 110 -23.38 5.25 -1.92
C VAL A 110 -23.07 4.88 -0.47
N THR A 111 -23.96 5.26 0.44
CA THR A 111 -23.78 5.04 1.90
C THR A 111 -24.70 3.96 2.46
N GLU A 112 -25.82 3.64 1.79
CA GLU A 112 -26.84 2.69 2.24
C GLU A 112 -26.68 1.30 1.58
N GLU A 113 -27.49 0.31 1.98
CA GLU A 113 -27.54 -1.07 1.43
C GLU A 113 -28.04 -1.14 -0.03
N GLN A 114 -27.85 -0.07 -0.79
CA GLN A 114 -28.18 0.00 -2.19
C GLN A 114 -27.20 -0.83 -3.03
N GLU A 115 -27.65 -1.21 -4.22
CA GLU A 115 -26.77 -1.80 -5.23
C GLU A 115 -25.68 -0.80 -5.62
N ARG A 116 -24.47 -1.33 -5.85
CA ARG A 116 -23.30 -0.53 -6.17
C ARG A 116 -22.29 -1.33 -6.97
N ASP A 117 -21.50 -0.62 -7.75
CA ASP A 117 -20.49 -1.22 -8.63
C ASP A 117 -19.23 -1.61 -7.85
N ILE A 118 -18.82 -0.80 -6.87
CA ILE A 118 -17.60 -1.04 -6.07
C ILE A 118 -17.91 -0.93 -4.58
N THR A 119 -17.47 -1.91 -3.78
CA THR A 119 -17.40 -1.78 -2.32
C THR A 119 -15.96 -1.51 -1.88
N TRP A 120 -15.75 -0.37 -1.22
CA TRP A 120 -14.44 -0.03 -0.67
C TRP A 120 -14.29 -0.48 0.79
N ASN A 121 -13.41 -1.45 1.01
CA ASN A 121 -13.08 -1.99 2.32
C ASN A 121 -11.82 -1.34 2.90
N SER A 122 -11.87 -1.01 4.20
CA SER A 122 -10.78 -0.38 4.96
C SER A 122 -9.61 -1.32 5.24
N ALA A 123 -9.59 -1.97 6.41
CA ALA A 123 -8.54 -2.90 6.82
C ALA A 123 -8.94 -4.37 6.62
N TYR A 124 -10.22 -4.68 6.77
CA TYR A 124 -10.74 -6.04 6.71
C TYR A 124 -11.81 -6.16 5.63
N PHE A 125 -11.95 -7.36 5.09
CA PHE A 125 -13.06 -7.72 4.21
C PHE A 125 -14.28 -8.04 5.06
N PHE A 126 -15.35 -7.26 4.94
CA PHE A 126 -16.57 -7.50 5.72
C PHE A 126 -17.45 -8.52 4.99
N LYS A 127 -17.52 -9.75 5.53
CA LYS A 127 -18.36 -10.85 5.01
C LYS A 127 -19.86 -10.53 4.91
N LYS A 128 -20.32 -9.47 5.57
CA LYS A 128 -21.72 -9.01 5.51
C LYS A 128 -22.05 -8.29 4.20
N ASP A 129 -21.07 -8.01 3.36
CA ASP A 129 -21.34 -7.50 2.03
C ASP A 129 -22.04 -8.58 1.18
N LYS A 130 -23.32 -8.36 0.89
CA LYS A 130 -24.19 -9.23 0.10
C LYS A 130 -24.35 -8.77 -1.35
N SER A 131 -23.71 -7.68 -1.81
CA SER A 131 -23.89 -7.22 -3.19
C SER A 131 -23.24 -8.18 -4.17
N ARG A 132 -24.08 -9.02 -4.78
CA ARG A 132 -23.71 -9.87 -5.90
C ARG A 132 -23.37 -8.99 -7.10
N GLY A 133 -22.28 -9.30 -7.80
CA GLY A 133 -21.86 -8.56 -9.00
C GLY A 133 -21.05 -7.28 -8.76
N CYS A 134 -20.77 -6.89 -7.51
CA CYS A 134 -19.90 -5.75 -7.21
C CYS A 134 -18.41 -6.13 -7.24
N PHE A 135 -17.56 -5.14 -7.55
CA PHE A 135 -16.12 -5.23 -7.39
C PHE A 135 -15.69 -4.82 -5.98
N VAL A 136 -14.59 -5.39 -5.51
CA VAL A 136 -14.01 -5.10 -4.20
C VAL A 136 -12.56 -4.70 -4.34
N ASN A 137 -12.11 -3.74 -3.53
CA ASN A 137 -10.72 -3.28 -3.52
C ASN A 137 -9.75 -4.22 -2.77
N LYS A 138 -10.24 -5.33 -2.21
CA LYS A 138 -9.44 -6.30 -1.46
C LYS A 138 -9.90 -7.72 -1.71
N PHE A 139 -8.94 -8.62 -1.92
CA PHE A 139 -9.21 -10.05 -1.96
C PHE A 139 -9.68 -10.56 -0.58
N PRO A 140 -10.73 -11.38 -0.52
CA PRO A 140 -11.13 -12.07 0.71
C PRO A 140 -9.98 -12.89 1.30
N GLY A 141 -9.80 -12.86 2.63
CA GLY A 141 -8.74 -13.62 3.31
C GLY A 141 -7.31 -13.07 3.19
N VAL A 142 -7.08 -12.06 2.35
CA VAL A 142 -5.73 -11.51 2.10
C VAL A 142 -5.05 -10.96 3.35
N HIS A 143 -5.81 -10.48 4.34
CA HIS A 143 -5.30 -9.98 5.61
C HIS A 143 -4.64 -11.08 6.48
N CYS A 144 -5.07 -12.33 6.33
CA CYS A 144 -4.44 -13.48 6.97
C CYS A 144 -3.12 -13.86 6.28
N LEU A 145 -3.08 -13.70 4.95
CA LEU A 145 -1.90 -14.02 4.15
C LEU A 145 -0.80 -12.97 4.25
N LEU A 146 -1.16 -11.70 4.35
CA LEU A 146 -0.22 -10.57 4.38
C LEU A 146 0.23 -10.17 5.80
N THR A 147 0.19 -11.11 6.75
CA THR A 147 0.81 -10.88 8.06
C THR A 147 2.33 -10.92 7.94
N LYS A 148 3.03 -10.28 8.89
CA LYS A 148 4.50 -10.30 8.93
C LYS A 148 5.02 -11.74 8.97
N ILE A 149 4.44 -12.58 9.82
CA ILE A 149 4.86 -13.99 9.96
C ILE A 149 4.66 -14.75 8.66
N SER A 150 3.48 -14.67 8.04
CA SER A 150 3.19 -15.37 6.79
C SER A 150 4.13 -14.94 5.67
N LEU A 151 4.37 -13.64 5.52
CA LEU A 151 5.30 -13.11 4.53
C LEU A 151 6.73 -13.60 4.77
N PHE A 152 7.22 -13.51 6.00
CA PHE A 152 8.59 -13.93 6.32
C PHE A 152 8.79 -15.44 6.18
N ASN A 153 7.78 -16.26 6.49
CA ASN A 153 7.83 -17.69 6.22
C ASN A 153 7.97 -17.97 4.71
N CYS A 154 7.18 -17.29 3.88
CA CYS A 154 7.29 -17.42 2.43
C CYS A 154 8.66 -16.93 1.92
N LEU A 155 9.17 -15.81 2.42
CA LEU A 155 10.47 -15.28 2.02
C LEU A 155 11.62 -16.19 2.46
N GLU A 156 11.57 -16.74 3.66
CA GLU A 156 12.58 -17.70 4.14
C GLU A 156 12.57 -18.99 3.31
N PHE A 157 11.38 -19.50 2.97
CA PHE A 157 11.26 -20.64 2.07
C PHE A 157 11.88 -20.35 0.69
N GLN A 158 11.55 -19.20 0.10
CA GLN A 158 12.11 -18.80 -1.20
C GLN A 158 13.62 -18.54 -1.15
N ARG A 159 14.12 -17.93 -0.08
CA ARG A 159 15.56 -17.71 0.13
C ARG A 159 16.34 -19.02 0.21
N ARG A 160 15.78 -20.06 0.83
CA ARG A 160 16.42 -21.39 0.87
C ARG A 160 16.51 -22.06 -0.50
N LEU A 161 15.53 -21.82 -1.37
CA LEU A 161 15.52 -22.37 -2.73
C LEU A 161 16.36 -21.56 -3.72
N PHE A 162 16.34 -20.23 -3.61
CA PHE A 162 16.94 -19.30 -4.56
C PHE A 162 17.74 -18.20 -3.83
N PRO A 163 18.84 -18.56 -3.14
CA PRO A 163 19.57 -17.61 -2.27
C PRO A 163 20.08 -16.38 -3.02
N GLU A 164 20.52 -16.54 -4.27
CA GLU A 164 21.05 -15.44 -5.09
C GLU A 164 19.99 -14.40 -5.50
N ILE A 165 18.72 -14.82 -5.60
CA ILE A 165 17.60 -13.94 -6.00
C ILE A 165 17.00 -13.24 -4.78
N TYR A 166 17.09 -13.88 -3.61
CA TYR A 166 16.50 -13.42 -2.36
C TYR A 166 17.54 -12.91 -1.36
N ASP A 167 18.68 -12.41 -1.84
CA ASP A 167 19.75 -11.79 -1.04
C ASP A 167 19.28 -10.53 -0.29
N PHE A 168 18.22 -9.90 -0.78
CA PHE A 168 17.55 -8.76 -0.15
C PHE A 168 16.81 -9.12 1.13
N TYR A 169 16.52 -10.41 1.38
CA TYR A 169 15.82 -10.85 2.58
C TYR A 169 16.81 -11.00 3.75
N PRO A 170 16.72 -10.12 4.77
CA PRO A 170 17.66 -10.19 5.89
C PRO A 170 17.42 -11.44 6.75
N PRO A 171 18.48 -12.00 7.37
CA PRO A 171 18.35 -13.07 8.35
C PRO A 171 17.29 -12.73 9.40
N THR A 172 16.34 -13.64 9.58
CA THR A 172 15.16 -13.45 10.42
C THR A 172 14.84 -14.74 11.17
N TRP A 173 14.52 -14.63 12.46
CA TRP A 173 14.18 -15.75 13.34
C TRP A 173 12.77 -15.62 13.90
N PHE A 174 12.03 -16.72 13.89
CA PHE A 174 10.69 -16.84 14.46
C PHE A 174 10.76 -17.29 15.92
N LEU A 175 10.54 -16.36 16.85
CA LEU A 175 10.59 -16.62 18.28
C LEU A 175 9.20 -17.06 18.81
N PRO A 176 9.15 -18.04 19.73
CA PRO A 176 10.30 -18.64 20.45
C PRO A 176 10.97 -19.83 19.73
N HIS A 177 10.43 -20.31 18.61
CA HIS A 177 10.84 -21.57 17.99
C HIS A 177 12.31 -21.62 17.55
N GLN A 178 12.87 -20.51 17.09
CA GLN A 178 14.26 -20.42 16.62
C GLN A 178 15.16 -19.61 17.56
N PHE A 179 14.86 -19.63 18.86
CA PHE A 179 15.66 -18.88 19.83
C PHE A 179 17.11 -19.41 19.90
N ASP A 180 17.30 -20.73 19.92
CA ASP A 180 18.63 -21.33 20.05
C ASP A 180 19.49 -21.09 18.80
N GLU A 181 18.89 -21.17 17.61
CA GLU A 181 19.54 -20.80 16.34
C GLU A 181 20.01 -19.34 16.35
N TRP A 182 19.14 -18.44 16.80
CA TRP A 182 19.47 -17.02 16.94
C TRP A 182 20.58 -16.79 17.96
N ALA A 183 20.50 -17.42 19.13
CA ALA A 183 21.47 -17.27 20.21
C ALA A 183 22.86 -17.76 19.79
N SER A 184 22.91 -18.87 19.05
CA SER A 184 24.16 -19.42 18.52
C SER A 184 24.82 -18.45 17.53
N GLN A 185 24.05 -17.90 16.57
CA GLN A 185 24.59 -16.92 15.62
C GLN A 185 24.99 -15.61 16.32
N ALA A 186 24.22 -15.15 17.30
CA ALA A 186 24.56 -13.95 18.05
C ALA A 186 25.88 -14.10 18.82
N ALA A 187 26.21 -15.31 19.29
CA ALA A 187 27.46 -15.60 19.99
C ALA A 187 28.69 -15.62 19.07
N GLU A 188 28.52 -15.89 17.77
CA GLU A 188 29.61 -15.85 16.78
C GLU A 188 30.08 -14.42 16.46
N HIS A 189 29.23 -13.43 16.71
CA HIS A 189 29.53 -12.03 16.44
C HIS A 189 30.13 -11.31 17.65
N THR A 190 31.06 -10.40 17.37
CA THR A 190 31.64 -9.55 18.42
C THR A 190 30.52 -8.69 19.06
N PRO A 191 30.42 -8.63 20.39
CA PRO A 191 29.42 -7.81 21.07
C PRO A 191 29.43 -6.36 20.56
N GLY A 192 28.25 -5.81 20.26
CA GLY A 192 28.08 -4.44 19.77
C GLY A 192 28.25 -4.25 18.26
N THR A 193 28.59 -5.29 17.49
CA THR A 193 28.71 -5.20 16.02
C THR A 193 27.40 -5.43 15.28
N MET A 194 26.44 -6.13 15.91
CA MET A 194 25.15 -6.46 15.31
C MET A 194 24.00 -5.74 16.02
N THR A 195 23.05 -5.24 15.22
CA THR A 195 21.80 -4.65 15.71
C THR A 195 20.62 -5.49 15.24
N TYR A 196 19.76 -5.85 16.19
CA TYR A 196 18.55 -6.63 15.95
C TYR A 196 17.32 -5.73 16.06
N ILE A 197 16.34 -5.94 15.18
CA ILE A 197 15.02 -5.34 15.32
C ILE A 197 14.00 -6.43 15.66
N VAL A 198 13.35 -6.27 16.80
CA VAL A 198 12.34 -7.22 17.29
C VAL A 198 10.97 -6.69 16.90
N LYS A 199 10.09 -7.55 16.39
CA LYS A 199 8.76 -7.13 15.94
C LYS A 199 7.67 -8.11 16.38
N PRO A 200 6.47 -7.62 16.71
CA PRO A 200 5.32 -8.47 17.00
C PRO A 200 4.79 -9.12 15.71
N SER A 201 4.12 -10.26 15.88
CA SER A 201 3.51 -11.02 14.79
C SER A 201 2.47 -10.21 14.01
N GLY A 202 1.61 -9.51 14.75
CA GLY A 202 0.59 -8.59 14.24
C GLY A 202 0.87 -7.14 14.65
N GLY A 203 0.19 -6.21 13.99
CA GLY A 203 0.29 -4.79 14.28
C GLY A 203 0.84 -3.96 13.12
N ALA A 204 0.75 -2.64 13.25
CA ALA A 204 1.18 -1.67 12.24
C ALA A 204 1.71 -0.41 12.93
N GLN A 205 2.24 0.53 12.13
CA GLN A 205 2.70 1.85 12.59
C GLN A 205 3.87 1.80 13.60
N GLY A 206 4.68 0.73 13.55
CA GLY A 206 5.83 0.58 14.43
C GLY A 206 5.50 0.22 15.89
N ARG A 207 4.23 -0.02 16.24
CA ARG A 207 3.87 -0.41 17.60
C ARG A 207 4.47 -1.76 17.97
N GLY A 208 5.18 -1.80 19.11
CA GLY A 208 5.81 -3.00 19.64
C GLY A 208 7.12 -3.40 18.93
N ILE A 209 7.62 -2.57 18.01
CA ILE A 209 9.01 -2.65 17.54
C ILE A 209 9.94 -2.21 18.66
#